data_AF-A0A7M3MDU0-F1
#
_entry.id   AF-A0A7M3MDU0-F1
#
_cell.length_a   1.000
_cell.length_b   1.000
_cell.length_c   1.000
_cell.angle_alpha   90.00
_cell.angle_beta   90.00
_cell.angle_gamma   90.00
#
_symmetry.space_group_name_H-M   'P 1'
#
loop_
_entity.id
_entity.type
_entity.pdbx_description
1 polymer ?
#
loop_
_entity_poly.entity_id
_entity_poly.type
_entity_poly.pdbx_seq_one_letter_code
_entity_poly.pdbx_strand_id
1 'polypeptide(L)' 'MQRFPEIIARYEGWTCQQCGKPLMPGKAQLTYMGSVFDVELPKCAKCGMVIVPEELALGKMLEVEQVLEDK' A
#
# COMPACT_ATOMS: atom_id res chain seq x y z
N MET A 1 -8.21 -0.43 -8.85
CA MET A 1 -7.28 -1.16 -7.95
C MET A 1 -5.91 -0.55 -8.15
N GLN A 2 -5.50 0.32 -7.24
CA GLN A 2 -4.25 1.06 -7.41
C GLN A 2 -3.07 0.16 -7.06
N ARG A 3 -2.04 0.20 -7.90
CA ARG A 3 -0.83 -0.61 -7.74
C ARG A 3 0.36 0.34 -7.72
N PHE A 4 1.21 0.20 -6.72
CA PHE A 4 2.40 1.04 -6.53
C PHE A 4 3.66 0.19 -6.74
N PRO A 5 4.09 -0.01 -8.00
CA PRO A 5 5.22 -0.90 -8.32
C PRO A 5 6.53 -0.47 -7.65
N GLU A 6 6.73 0.84 -7.50
CA GLU A 6 7.88 1.47 -6.85
C GLU A 6 7.94 1.17 -5.34
N ILE A 7 6.78 1.11 -4.67
CA ILE A 7 6.69 0.70 -3.26
C ILE A 7 7.00 -0.80 -3.15
N ILE A 8 6.44 -1.62 -4.03
CA ILE A 8 6.69 -3.08 -4.02
C ILE A 8 8.18 -3.38 -4.20
N ALA A 9 8.84 -2.73 -5.18
CA ALA A 9 10.25 -2.91 -5.45
C ALA A 9 11.13 -2.47 -4.26
N ARG A 10 10.78 -1.39 -3.56
CA ARG A 10 11.50 -0.90 -2.38
C ARG A 10 11.55 -1.93 -1.23
N TYR A 11 10.50 -2.74 -1.10
CA TYR A 11 10.39 -3.75 -0.05
C TYR A 11 10.62 -5.17 -0.57
N GLU A 12 11.16 -5.32 -1.78
CA GLU A 12 11.54 -6.62 -2.31
C GLU A 12 12.61 -7.27 -1.41
N GLY A 13 12.43 -8.55 -1.08
CA GLY A 13 13.32 -9.28 -0.18
C GLY A 13 13.08 -9.04 1.32
N TRP A 14 12.15 -8.16 1.70
CA TRP A 14 11.79 -7.99 3.10
C TRP A 14 11.06 -9.23 3.63
N THR A 15 11.30 -9.53 4.91
CA THR A 15 10.66 -10.65 5.60
C THR A 15 9.83 -10.15 6.77
N CYS A 16 8.68 -10.78 6.98
CA CYS A 16 7.85 -10.49 8.14
C CYS A 16 8.56 -10.91 9.42
N GLN A 17 8.79 -9.98 10.33
CA GLN A 17 9.48 -10.23 11.59
C GLN A 17 8.79 -11.32 12.45
N GLN A 18 7.45 -11.37 12.42
CA GLN A 18 6.69 -12.36 13.19
C GLN A 18 6.69 -13.76 12.53
N CYS A 19 6.77 -13.83 11.20
CA CYS A 19 6.58 -15.08 10.46
C CYS A 19 7.84 -15.66 9.84
N GLY A 20 8.89 -14.85 9.66
CA GLY A 20 10.11 -15.19 8.90
C GLY A 20 9.87 -15.43 7.40
N LYS A 21 8.68 -15.11 6.88
CA LYS A 21 8.33 -15.31 5.47
C LYS A 21 8.56 -14.04 4.65
N PRO A 22 8.95 -14.16 3.36
CA PRO A 22 9.06 -13.01 2.48
C PRO A 22 7.71 -12.32 2.33
N LEU A 23 7.76 -10.99 2.21
CA LEU A 23 6.62 -10.19 1.83
C LEU A 23 6.41 -10.31 0.32
N MET A 24 5.15 -10.44 -0.07
CA MET A 24 4.76 -10.57 -1.47
C MET A 24 3.67 -9.53 -1.78
N PRO A 25 3.55 -9.07 -3.03
CA PRO A 25 2.46 -8.19 -3.43
C PRO A 25 1.10 -8.84 -3.10
N GLY A 26 0.25 -8.11 -2.38
CA GLY A 26 -1.06 -8.61 -1.99
C GLY A 26 -2.06 -7.47 -1.77
N LYS A 27 -3.34 -7.81 -1.90
CA LYS A 27 -4.43 -6.85 -1.67
C LYS A 27 -4.48 -6.42 -0.20
N ALA A 28 -4.54 -5.12 0.01
CA ALA A 28 -4.69 -4.45 1.28
C ALA A 28 -5.80 -3.41 1.16
N GLN A 29 -6.74 -3.45 2.10
CA GLN A 29 -7.80 -2.45 2.20
C GLN A 29 -7.35 -1.41 3.23
N LEU A 30 -7.22 -0.16 2.79
CA LEU A 30 -6.89 0.97 3.64
C LEU A 30 -8.12 1.83 3.84
N THR A 31 -8.34 2.31 5.07
CA THR A 31 -9.40 3.28 5.38
C THR A 31 -8.74 4.56 5.85
N TYR A 32 -8.99 5.66 5.16
CA TYR A 32 -8.47 6.97 5.49
C TYR A 32 -9.58 8.01 5.45
N MET A 33 -9.80 8.71 6.57
CA MET A 33 -10.83 9.75 6.72
C MET A 33 -12.23 9.36 6.21
N GLY A 34 -12.62 8.10 6.39
CA GLY A 34 -13.93 7.57 5.94
C GLY A 34 -13.98 7.04 4.52
N SER A 35 -12.90 7.20 3.74
CA SER A 35 -12.76 6.61 2.41
C SER A 35 -11.99 5.29 2.48
N VAL A 36 -12.49 4.27 1.77
CA VAL A 36 -11.90 2.93 1.72
C VAL A 36 -11.27 2.72 0.34
N PHE A 37 -10.01 2.25 0.32
CA PHE A 37 -9.25 2.03 -0.90
C PHE A 37 -8.63 0.63 -0.91
N ASP A 38 -8.83 -0.08 -2.02
CA ASP A 38 -8.18 -1.36 -2.30
C ASP A 38 -6.89 -1.13 -3.10
N VAL A 39 -5.76 -1.33 -2.42
CA VAL A 39 -4.41 -1.16 -2.96
C VAL A 39 -3.62 -2.47 -2.93
N GLU A 40 -2.65 -2.63 -3.81
CA GLU A 40 -1.71 -3.75 -3.76
C GLU A 40 -0.40 -3.32 -3.09
N LEU A 41 -0.08 -3.94 -1.95
CA LEU A 41 1.08 -3.62 -1.12
C LEU A 41 1.83 -4.88 -0.67
N PRO A 42 3.11 -4.75 -0.22
CA PRO A 42 3.86 -5.86 0.36
C PRO A 42 3.14 -6.42 1.59
N LYS A 43 2.72 -7.67 1.49
CA LYS A 43 1.91 -8.38 2.48
C LYS A 43 2.55 -9.71 2.85
N CYS A 44 2.53 -10.05 4.13
CA CYS A 44 2.93 -11.37 4.59
C CYS A 44 1.85 -12.40 4.23
N ALA A 45 2.22 -13.41 3.45
CA ALA A 45 1.29 -14.48 3.07
C ALA A 45 0.89 -15.43 4.23
N LYS A 46 1.52 -15.31 5.41
CA LYS A 46 1.17 -16.14 6.58
C LYS A 46 0.23 -15.44 7.55
N CYS A 47 0.62 -14.26 8.06
CA CYS A 47 -0.18 -13.52 9.05
C CYS A 47 -1.03 -12.40 8.45
N GLY A 48 -0.83 -12.05 7.17
CA GLY A 48 -1.55 -10.98 6.51
C GLY A 48 -1.06 -9.57 6.83
N MET A 49 0.05 -9.42 7.57
CA MET A 49 0.64 -8.11 7.87
C MET A 49 1.04 -7.38 6.59
N VAL A 50 0.64 -6.10 6.48
CA VAL A 50 0.91 -5.25 5.30
C VAL A 50 1.88 -4.15 5.71
N ILE A 51 2.86 -3.86 4.86
CA ILE A 51 3.68 -2.66 5.00
C ILE A 51 2.97 -1.49 4.32
N VAL A 52 2.62 -0.49 5.12
CA VAL A 52 2.08 0.78 4.63
C VAL A 52 3.19 1.84 4.78
N PRO A 53 3.78 2.33 3.68
CA PRO A 53 4.77 3.39 3.74
C PRO A 53 4.14 4.70 4.18
N GLU A 54 4.96 5.58 4.75
CA GLU A 54 4.51 6.87 5.29
C GLU A 54 3.78 7.72 4.24
N GLU A 55 4.24 7.71 2.98
CA GLU A 55 3.60 8.41 1.87
C GLU A 55 2.14 7.96 1.62
N LEU A 56 1.80 6.70 1.88
CA LEU A 56 0.42 6.20 1.81
C LEU A 56 -0.34 6.45 3.12
N ALA A 57 0.33 6.40 4.27
CA ALA A 57 -0.27 6.62 5.59
C ALA A 57 -0.61 8.09 5.87
N LEU A 58 0.25 9.02 5.44
CA LEU A 58 0.03 10.47 5.54
C LEU A 58 -0.98 10.99 4.52
N GLY A 59 -1.55 10.10 3.71
CA GLY A 59 -2.48 10.47 2.67
C GLY A 59 -1.76 11.21 1.54
N LYS A 60 -1.02 10.47 0.70
CA LYS A 60 -0.90 10.88 -0.69
C LYS A 60 -2.30 10.81 -1.32
N MET A 61 -3.02 11.91 -1.14
CA MET A 61 -4.10 12.38 -1.99
C MET A 61 -3.56 12.62 -3.40
N LEU A 62 -2.98 11.61 -4.06
CA LEU A 62 -2.56 11.75 -5.46
C LEU A 62 -3.74 11.60 -6.44
N GLU A 63 -4.97 11.49 -5.94
CA GLU A 63 -6.20 11.53 -6.76
C GLU A 63 -7.08 12.76 -6.52
N VAL A 64 -6.73 13.66 -5.61
CA VAL A 64 -7.49 14.92 -5.44
C VAL A 64 -6.93 16.06 -6.30
N GLU A 65 -5.70 15.96 -6.82
CA GLU A 65 -5.09 17.01 -7.64
C GLU A 65 -5.43 16.94 -9.15
N GLN A 66 -5.86 15.79 -9.70
CA GLN A 66 -6.23 15.69 -11.13
C GLN A 66 -7.67 16.09 -11.47
N VAL A 67 -8.51 16.43 -10.49
CA VAL A 67 -9.90 16.92 -10.71
C VAL A 67 -10.00 18.46 -10.73
N LEU A 68 -8.89 19.19 -10.56
CA LEU A 68 -8.86 20.66 -10.53
C LEU A 68 -8.02 21.28 -11.65
N GLU A 69 -7.86 20.59 -12.78
CA GLU A 69 -7.22 21.12 -14.01
C GLU A 69 -8.19 21.25 -15.21
N ASP A 70 -9.50 21.29 -14.95
CA ASP A 70 -10.50 21.74 -15.93
C ASP A 70 -11.38 22.83 -15.29
N LYS A 71 -10.80 24.02 -15.15
CA LYS A 71 -11.56 25.27 -15.19
C LYS A 71 -10.73 26.47 -15.64
#